data_AF-A0A397UL05-F1
#
_entry.id   AF-A0A397UL05-F1
#
_cell.length_a   1.000
_cell.length_b   1.000
_cell.length_c   1.000
_cell.angle_alpha   90.00
_cell.angle_beta   90.00
_cell.angle_gamma   90.00
#
_symmetry.space_group_name_H-M   'P 1'
#
loop_
_entity.id
_entity.type
_entity.pdbx_description
1 polymer ?
#
loop_
_entity_poly.entity_id
_entity_poly.type
_entity_poly.pdbx_seq_one_letter_code
_entity_poly.pdbx_strand_id
1 'polypeptide(L)'
;MILYYSICHQQGTVYACFFGKCSDHAITNIGMYEGSIQNQSQQFQPQQLQQLSDLLFPSKPYDFPVLKREIARLKYQELAPRVRNEKIKFEELITNLKTKTDGLEDIVDLLLDAQKKAIKNNDQSIQGQLTAYKNVLERKNLTKNELQILLSKQTELNQLEEQLANLQINEGLANCK
;
A
#
# COMPACT_ATOMS: atom_id res chain seq x y z
N MET A 1 38.33 -27.19 19.00
CA MET A 1 37.96 -27.16 17.57
C MET A 1 37.81 -25.70 17.19
N ILE A 2 38.79 -25.13 16.48
CA ILE A 2 38.78 -23.72 16.10
C ILE A 2 38.35 -23.66 14.63
N LEU A 3 37.23 -23.01 14.34
CA LEU A 3 36.77 -22.75 12.98
C LEU A 3 37.29 -21.37 12.56
N TYR A 4 38.16 -21.32 11.56
CA TYR A 4 38.59 -20.07 10.94
C TYR A 4 37.69 -19.77 9.74
N TYR A 5 37.19 -18.55 9.68
CA TYR A 5 36.35 -18.06 8.59
C TYR A 5 37.12 -16.94 7.87
N SER A 6 37.38 -17.11 6.58
CA SER A 6 38.01 -16.08 5.76
C SER A 6 37.25 -15.97 4.44
N ILE A 7 36.67 -14.80 4.18
CA ILE A 7 36.01 -14.47 2.92
C ILE A 7 37.03 -13.70 2.08
N CYS A 8 37.47 -14.28 0.96
CA CYS A 8 38.25 -13.55 -0.03
C CYS A 8 37.31 -13.04 -1.11
N HIS A 9 37.20 -11.71 -1.26
CA HIS A 9 36.34 -11.08 -2.26
C HIS A 9 37.17 -10.77 -3.51
N GLN A 10 36.96 -11.50 -4.60
CA GLN A 10 37.37 -11.06 -5.94
C GLN A 10 36.13 -10.92 -6.83
N GLN A 11 36.16 -9.94 -7.73
CA GLN A 11 35.05 -9.59 -8.60
C GLN A 11 34.61 -10.81 -9.43
N GLY A 12 33.33 -11.19 -9.28
CA GLY A 12 32.76 -12.41 -9.84
C GLY A 12 32.45 -13.40 -8.72
N THR A 13 31.20 -13.39 -8.27
CA THR A 13 30.67 -14.02 -7.04
C THR A 13 30.89 -15.54 -6.96
N VAL A 14 32.09 -15.97 -6.57
CA VAL A 14 32.37 -17.34 -6.12
C VAL A 14 32.80 -17.26 -4.67
N TYR A 15 32.00 -17.85 -3.78
CA TYR A 15 32.36 -18.01 -2.38
C TYR A 15 33.00 -19.38 -2.21
N ALA A 16 34.27 -19.41 -1.82
CA ALA A 16 34.95 -20.63 -1.43
C ALA A 16 34.96 -20.71 0.10
N CYS A 17 34.24 -21.67 0.67
CA CYS A 17 34.29 -21.96 2.10
C CYS A 17 35.25 -23.12 2.34
N PHE A 18 36.23 -22.91 3.23
CA PHE A 18 37.19 -23.92 3.64
C PHE A 18 36.90 -24.37 5.06
N PHE A 19 36.80 -25.68 5.28
CA PHE A 19 36.68 -26.25 6.61
C PHE A 19 37.77 -27.28 6.82
N GLY A 20 38.41 -27.27 8.00
CA GLY A 20 39.46 -28.23 8.28
C GLY A 20 39.58 -28.60 9.75
N LYS A 21 40.19 -29.75 10.00
CA LYS A 21 40.62 -30.18 11.34
C LYS A 21 42.14 -29.99 11.42
N CYS A 22 42.60 -29.46 12.56
CA CYS A 22 44.02 -29.32 12.86
C CYS A 22 44.35 -30.13 14.12
N SER A 23 45.47 -30.83 14.09
CA SER A 23 46.09 -31.48 15.24
C SER A 23 47.60 -31.34 15.12
N ASP A 24 48.27 -30.99 16.22
CA ASP A 24 49.71 -30.84 16.33
C ASP A 24 50.35 -30.05 15.17
N HIS A 25 49.98 -28.77 15.09
CA HIS A 25 50.58 -27.77 14.19
C HIS A 25 50.46 -28.05 12.68
N ALA A 26 49.70 -29.07 12.27
CA ALA A 26 49.43 -29.37 10.88
C ALA A 26 47.91 -29.43 10.58
N ILE A 27 47.53 -28.94 9.40
CA ILE A 27 46.17 -29.10 8.87
C ILE A 27 46.07 -30.52 8.30
N THR A 28 45.20 -31.35 8.86
CA THR A 28 45.11 -32.78 8.48
C THR A 28 44.00 -33.06 7.48
N ASN A 29 43.04 -32.15 7.32
CA ASN A 29 42.02 -32.24 6.28
C ASN A 29 41.49 -30.84 5.94
N ILE A 30 41.28 -30.57 4.65
CA ILE A 30 40.59 -29.37 4.15
C ILE A 30 39.51 -29.84 3.18
N GLY A 31 38.26 -29.46 3.45
CA GLY A 31 37.16 -29.53 2.50
C GLY A 31 36.92 -28.16 1.89
N MET A 32 36.75 -28.10 0.56
CA MET A 32 36.35 -26.91 -0.16
C MET A 32 34.95 -27.12 -0.73
N TYR A 33 34.06 -26.16 -0.51
CA TYR A 33 32.80 -26.09 -1.23
C TYR A 33 32.80 -24.82 -2.07
N GLU A 34 32.76 -24.98 -3.39
CA GLU A 34 32.49 -23.89 -4.33
C GLU A 34 30.99 -23.89 -4.63
N GLY A 35 30.32 -22.82 -4.20
CA GLY A 35 28.93 -22.57 -4.54
C GLY A 35 28.78 -21.21 -5.18
N SER A 36 28.03 -21.15 -6.28
CA SER A 36 27.50 -19.88 -6.79
C SER A 36 26.13 -19.64 -6.17
N ILE A 37 25.90 -18.48 -5.56
CA ILE A 37 24.53 -18.03 -5.31
C ILE A 37 23.95 -17.64 -6.67
N GLN A 38 23.17 -18.53 -7.26
CA GLN A 38 22.27 -18.15 -8.34
C GLN A 38 21.24 -17.22 -7.70
N ASN A 39 21.43 -15.91 -7.88
CA ASN A 39 20.32 -14.97 -7.74
C ASN A 39 19.22 -15.51 -8.67
N GLN A 40 18.17 -16.10 -8.10
CA GLN A 40 16.90 -16.25 -8.79
C GLN A 40 16.32 -14.84 -8.96
N SER A 41 16.96 -14.02 -9.80
CA SER A 41 16.27 -12.94 -10.46
C SER A 41 15.17 -13.62 -11.26
N GLN A 42 13.94 -13.54 -10.78
CA GLN A 42 12.75 -13.83 -11.58
C GLN A 42 13.01 -13.25 -12.96
N GLN A 43 13.12 -14.11 -13.98
CA GLN A 43 13.30 -13.66 -15.36
C GLN A 43 12.10 -12.78 -15.69
N PHE A 44 12.27 -11.47 -15.58
CA PHE A 44 11.30 -10.50 -16.03
C PHE A 44 11.08 -10.80 -17.51
N GLN A 45 9.87 -11.17 -17.91
CA GLN A 45 9.58 -11.49 -19.31
C GLN A 45 9.21 -10.19 -20.04
N PRO A 46 10.15 -9.52 -20.76
CA PRO A 46 9.84 -8.29 -21.48
C PRO A 46 8.74 -8.47 -22.54
N GLN A 47 8.53 -9.70 -23.01
CA GLN A 47 7.54 -10.04 -24.02
C GLN A 47 6.09 -9.73 -23.60
N GLN A 48 5.74 -9.93 -22.32
CA GLN A 48 4.37 -9.68 -21.85
C GLN A 48 4.04 -8.18 -21.78
N LEU A 49 5.00 -7.35 -21.37
CA LEU A 49 4.84 -5.89 -21.36
C LEU A 49 4.83 -5.31 -22.78
N GLN A 50 5.59 -5.91 -23.69
CA GLN A 50 5.56 -5.54 -25.09
C GLN A 50 4.19 -5.83 -25.71
N GLN A 51 3.60 -7.01 -25.47
CA GLN A 51 2.23 -7.31 -25.93
C GLN A 51 1.20 -6.30 -25.41
N LEU A 52 1.31 -5.89 -24.15
CA LEU A 52 0.43 -4.87 -23.57
C LEU A 52 0.66 -3.49 -24.21
N SER A 53 1.91 -3.13 -24.49
CA SER A 53 2.26 -1.90 -25.20
C SER A 53 1.73 -1.91 -26.63
N ASP A 54 1.86 -3.02 -27.35
CA ASP A 54 1.38 -3.14 -28.74
C ASP A 54 -0.16 -3.07 -28.79
N LEU A 55 -0.86 -3.58 -27.77
CA LEU A 55 -2.31 -3.44 -27.64
C LEU A 55 -2.75 -1.99 -27.45
N LEU A 56 -2.05 -1.23 -26.59
CA LEU A 56 -2.38 0.16 -26.30
C LEU A 56 -1.84 1.13 -27.37
N PHE A 57 -0.75 0.76 -28.04
CA PHE A 57 0.01 1.58 -28.97
C PHE A 57 0.49 0.79 -30.21
N PRO A 58 -0.42 0.35 -31.09
CA PRO A 58 -0.12 -0.59 -32.17
C PRO A 58 0.86 -0.09 -33.25
N SER A 59 1.24 1.19 -33.21
CA SER A 59 2.14 1.80 -34.19
C SER A 59 3.32 2.53 -33.53
N LYS A 60 3.58 2.28 -32.24
CA LYS A 60 4.70 2.86 -31.52
C LYS A 60 5.66 1.77 -31.05
N PRO A 61 6.98 2.02 -31.08
CA PRO A 61 7.92 1.11 -30.44
C PRO A 61 7.64 1.06 -28.93
N TYR A 62 7.97 -0.08 -28.31
CA TYR A 62 7.83 -0.26 -26.88
C TYR A 62 8.59 0.83 -26.10
N ASP A 63 7.86 1.54 -25.25
CA ASP A 63 8.38 2.55 -24.34
C ASP A 63 7.74 2.34 -22.97
N PHE A 64 8.52 1.83 -22.02
CA PHE A 64 8.05 1.52 -20.68
C PHE A 64 7.56 2.76 -19.90
N PRO A 65 8.27 3.90 -19.87
CA PRO A 65 7.73 5.16 -19.37
C PRO A 65 6.36 5.54 -19.93
N VAL A 66 6.16 5.42 -21.25
CA VAL A 66 4.87 5.72 -21.89
C VAL A 66 3.79 4.74 -21.43
N LEU A 67 4.09 3.44 -21.42
CA LEU A 67 3.19 2.40 -20.94
C LEU A 67 2.80 2.62 -19.47
N LYS A 68 3.77 2.94 -18.61
CA LYS A 68 3.54 3.22 -17.19
C LYS A 68 2.62 4.43 -16.99
N ARG A 69 2.83 5.51 -17.75
CA ARG A 69 1.98 6.72 -17.69
C ARG A 69 0.55 6.40 -18.15
N GLU A 70 0.40 5.62 -19.21
CA GLU A 70 -0.92 5.26 -19.72
C GLU A 70 -1.70 4.35 -18.75
N ILE A 71 -1.02 3.40 -18.11
CA ILE A 71 -1.63 2.58 -17.05
C ILE A 71 -2.09 3.47 -15.88
N ALA A 72 -1.29 4.47 -15.48
CA ALA A 72 -1.69 5.42 -14.44
C ALA A 72 -2.91 6.24 -14.86
N ARG A 73 -2.92 6.75 -16.10
CA ARG A 73 -4.04 7.50 -16.69
C ARG A 73 -5.34 6.69 -16.71
N LEU A 74 -5.27 5.45 -17.18
CA LEU A 74 -6.42 4.53 -17.22
C LEU A 74 -6.96 4.25 -15.81
N LYS A 75 -6.06 3.96 -14.85
CA LYS A 75 -6.44 3.78 -13.45
C LYS A 75 -7.11 5.02 -12.86
N TYR A 76 -6.59 6.21 -13.16
CA TYR A 76 -7.18 7.46 -12.71
C TYR A 76 -8.59 7.66 -13.31
N GLN A 77 -8.76 7.40 -14.61
CA GLN A 77 -10.05 7.53 -15.28
C GLN A 77 -11.10 6.56 -14.76
N GLU A 78 -10.71 5.37 -14.30
CA GLU A 78 -11.62 4.42 -13.68
C GLU A 78 -11.94 4.80 -12.23
N LEU A 79 -10.93 5.20 -11.45
CA LEU A 79 -11.06 5.46 -10.03
C LEU A 79 -11.74 6.81 -9.72
N ALA A 80 -11.46 7.87 -10.47
CA ALA A 80 -11.97 9.21 -10.19
C ALA A 80 -13.52 9.29 -10.21
N PRO A 81 -14.22 8.74 -11.22
CA PRO A 81 -15.68 8.70 -11.21
C PRO A 81 -16.24 7.89 -10.05
N ARG A 82 -15.57 6.78 -9.68
CA ARG A 82 -15.97 5.95 -8.54
C ARG A 82 -15.87 6.71 -7.22
N VAL A 83 -14.77 7.41 -6.97
CA VAL A 83 -14.58 8.28 -5.80
C VAL A 83 -15.69 9.33 -5.73
N ARG A 84 -15.98 10.00 -6.86
CA ARG A 84 -17.03 11.01 -6.92
C ARG A 84 -18.41 10.43 -6.57
N ASN A 85 -18.75 9.27 -7.11
CA ASN A 85 -20.03 8.61 -6.83
C ASN A 85 -20.15 8.16 -5.37
N GLU A 86 -19.09 7.59 -4.79
CA GLU A 86 -19.11 7.20 -3.37
C GLU A 86 -19.18 8.41 -2.44
N LYS A 87 -18.57 9.54 -2.81
CA LYS A 87 -18.70 10.79 -2.06
C LYS A 87 -20.15 11.28 -2.01
N ILE A 88 -20.85 11.27 -3.15
CA ILE A 88 -22.27 11.66 -3.22
C ILE A 88 -23.12 10.74 -2.32
N LYS A 89 -22.96 9.42 -2.44
CA LYS A 89 -23.68 8.45 -1.59
C LYS A 89 -23.37 8.66 -0.10
N PHE A 90 -22.14 9.03 0.23
CA PHE A 90 -21.73 9.29 1.60
C PHE A 90 -22.35 10.58 2.15
N GLU A 91 -22.42 11.65 1.35
CA GLU A 91 -23.12 12.90 1.71
C GLU A 91 -24.63 12.68 1.92
N GLU A 92 -25.26 11.86 1.07
CA GLU A 92 -26.65 11.43 1.24
C GLU A 92 -26.84 10.64 2.54
N LEU A 93 -25.93 9.70 2.85
CA LEU A 93 -25.95 8.95 4.10
C LEU A 93 -25.85 9.88 5.32
N ILE A 94 -24.91 10.83 5.31
CA ILE A 94 -24.76 11.81 6.40
C ILE A 94 -26.06 12.59 6.58
N THR A 95 -26.63 13.11 5.48
CA THR A 95 -27.88 13.88 5.51
C THR A 95 -29.02 13.05 6.11
N ASN A 96 -29.16 11.80 5.68
CA ASN A 96 -30.18 10.87 6.19
C ASN A 96 -30.00 10.51 7.66
N LEU A 97 -28.78 10.48 8.19
CA LEU A 97 -28.55 10.24 9.61
C LEU A 97 -28.78 11.50 10.44
N LYS A 98 -28.37 12.67 9.93
CA LYS A 98 -28.61 13.97 10.59
C LYS A 98 -30.10 14.24 10.78
N THR A 99 -30.93 13.95 9.79
CA THR A 99 -32.39 14.12 9.90
C THR A 99 -33.02 13.18 10.94
N LYS A 100 -32.37 12.06 11.29
CA LYS A 100 -32.83 11.13 12.34
C LYS A 100 -32.39 11.53 13.75
N THR A 101 -31.35 12.36 13.87
CA THR A 101 -30.71 12.65 15.17
C THR A 101 -31.38 13.72 16.02
N ASP A 102 -32.41 14.39 15.51
CA ASP A 102 -33.28 15.33 16.25
C ASP A 102 -32.50 16.26 17.20
N GLY A 103 -31.72 17.18 16.62
CA GLY A 103 -30.94 18.19 17.35
C GLY A 103 -29.53 17.78 17.77
N LEU A 104 -29.00 16.67 17.25
CA LEU A 104 -27.62 16.22 17.48
C LEU A 104 -26.80 16.14 16.17
N GLU A 105 -27.16 16.92 15.17
CA GLU A 105 -26.48 16.96 13.87
C GLU A 105 -24.99 17.31 14.03
N ASP A 106 -24.68 18.21 14.96
CA ASP A 106 -23.30 18.60 15.30
C ASP A 106 -22.49 17.43 15.88
N ILE A 107 -23.13 16.51 16.60
CA ILE A 107 -22.46 15.32 17.15
C ILE A 107 -22.10 14.33 16.03
N VAL A 108 -22.92 14.26 14.97
CA VAL A 108 -22.58 13.48 13.76
C VAL A 108 -21.33 14.06 13.10
N ASP A 109 -21.24 15.39 12.97
CA ASP A 109 -20.05 16.04 12.41
C ASP A 109 -18.81 15.81 13.28
N LEU A 110 -18.93 15.94 14.61
CA LEU A 110 -17.85 15.65 15.54
C LEU A 110 -17.38 14.20 15.47
N LEU A 111 -18.29 13.24 15.32
CA LEU A 111 -17.97 11.83 15.14
C LEU A 111 -17.13 11.62 13.86
N LEU A 112 -17.56 12.22 12.76
CA LEU A 112 -16.87 12.11 11.46
C LEU A 112 -15.50 12.77 11.49
N ASP A 113 -15.36 13.92 12.12
CA ASP A 113 -14.09 14.61 12.28
C ASP A 113 -13.12 13.84 13.18
N ALA A 114 -13.62 13.29 14.29
CA ALA A 114 -12.84 12.44 15.17
C ALA A 114 -12.34 11.20 14.40
N GLN A 115 -13.19 10.55 13.61
CA GLN A 115 -12.79 9.39 12.83
C GLN A 115 -11.74 9.75 11.79
N LYS A 116 -11.90 10.87 11.08
CA LYS A 116 -10.92 11.34 10.10
C LYS A 116 -9.55 11.57 10.74
N LYS A 117 -9.50 12.11 11.97
CA LYS A 117 -8.26 12.25 12.74
C LYS A 117 -7.71 10.90 13.19
N ALA A 118 -8.56 9.96 13.61
CA ALA A 118 -8.14 8.62 14.01
C ALA A 118 -7.46 7.87 12.86
N ILE A 119 -8.01 7.96 11.65
CA ILE A 119 -7.45 7.34 10.44
C ILE A 119 -6.05 7.88 10.15
N LYS A 120 -5.82 9.19 10.35
CA LYS A 120 -4.53 9.84 10.05
C LYS A 120 -3.46 9.63 11.12
N ASN A 121 -3.83 9.71 12.40
CA ASN A 121 -2.86 9.90 13.49
C ASN A 121 -2.73 8.70 14.44
N ASN A 122 -3.58 7.67 14.32
CA ASN A 122 -3.60 6.48 15.19
C ASN A 122 -3.49 6.80 16.70
N ASP A 123 -4.19 7.84 17.16
CA ASP A 123 -4.11 8.36 18.52
C ASP A 123 -5.19 7.70 19.41
N GLN A 124 -4.76 7.12 20.54
CA GLN A 124 -5.64 6.51 21.54
C GLN A 124 -6.62 7.49 22.18
N SER A 125 -6.26 8.78 22.30
CA SER A 125 -7.15 9.82 22.82
C SER A 125 -8.43 9.97 21.98
N ILE A 126 -8.30 9.76 20.67
CA ILE A 126 -9.40 9.89 19.71
C ILE A 126 -10.39 8.71 19.83
N GLN A 127 -9.92 7.53 20.26
CA GLN A 127 -10.79 6.36 20.47
C GLN A 127 -11.81 6.60 21.60
N GLY A 128 -11.39 7.29 22.67
CA GLY A 128 -12.28 7.70 23.76
C GLY A 128 -13.38 8.65 23.26
N GLN A 129 -13.03 9.64 22.44
CA GLN A 129 -13.97 10.59 21.84
C GLN A 129 -14.96 9.91 20.90
N LEU A 130 -14.47 9.04 20.01
CA LEU A 130 -15.30 8.25 19.11
C LEU A 130 -16.33 7.41 19.86
N THR A 131 -15.90 6.77 20.95
CA THR A 131 -16.80 5.96 21.79
C THR A 131 -17.85 6.83 22.46
N ALA A 132 -17.48 8.01 22.97
CA ALA A 132 -18.42 8.94 23.57
C ALA A 132 -19.48 9.43 22.57
N TYR A 133 -19.07 9.86 21.37
CA TYR A 133 -20.00 10.33 20.34
C TYR A 133 -20.94 9.22 19.86
N LYS A 134 -20.44 8.00 19.64
CA LYS A 134 -21.27 6.82 19.33
C LYS A 134 -22.33 6.60 20.41
N ASN A 135 -21.93 6.59 21.68
CA ASN A 135 -22.86 6.36 22.80
C ASN A 135 -23.94 7.43 22.88
N VAL A 136 -23.63 8.69 22.59
CA VAL A 136 -24.61 9.79 22.57
C VAL A 136 -25.62 9.59 21.42
N LEU A 137 -25.13 9.27 20.23
CA LEU A 137 -25.97 9.05 19.05
C LEU A 137 -26.84 7.80 19.16
N GLU A 138 -26.31 6.72 19.77
CA GLU A 138 -27.05 5.48 20.05
C GLU A 138 -28.24 5.70 20.99
N ARG A 139 -28.13 6.61 21.94
CA ARG A 139 -29.21 6.93 22.89
C ARG A 139 -30.36 7.70 22.24
N LYS A 140 -30.15 8.29 21.05
CA LYS A 140 -31.04 9.28 20.44
C LYS A 140 -31.63 8.87 19.09
N ASN A 141 -31.64 7.56 18.80
CA ASN A 141 -32.30 6.86 17.67
C ASN A 141 -31.38 6.32 16.57
N LEU A 142 -30.05 6.51 16.63
CA LEU A 142 -29.16 5.87 15.68
C LEU A 142 -28.81 4.45 16.11
N THR A 143 -28.99 3.49 15.22
CA THR A 143 -28.59 2.11 15.52
C THR A 143 -27.08 1.95 15.43
N LYS A 144 -26.53 1.00 16.21
CA LYS A 144 -25.13 0.57 16.10
C LYS A 144 -24.74 0.22 14.67
N ASN A 145 -25.66 -0.40 13.93
CA ASN A 145 -25.43 -0.79 12.54
C ASN A 145 -25.30 0.44 11.61
N GLU A 146 -26.19 1.43 11.75
CA GLU A 146 -26.10 2.67 10.97
C GLU A 146 -24.80 3.43 11.23
N LEU A 147 -24.40 3.53 12.50
CA LEU A 147 -23.13 4.13 12.88
C LEU A 147 -21.96 3.34 12.30
N GLN A 148 -21.98 2.00 12.38
CA GLN A 148 -20.92 1.18 11.81
C GLN A 148 -20.84 1.35 10.28
N ILE A 149 -21.97 1.38 9.58
CA ILE A 149 -22.02 1.61 8.12
C ILE A 149 -21.45 2.99 7.78
N LEU A 150 -21.81 4.04 8.51
CA LEU A 150 -21.28 5.39 8.32
C LEU A 150 -19.76 5.41 8.43
N LEU A 151 -19.23 4.85 9.51
CA LEU A 151 -17.79 4.87 9.78
C LEU A 151 -17.01 3.96 8.81
N SER A 152 -17.53 2.78 8.48
CA SER A 152 -16.91 1.92 7.47
C SER A 152 -16.83 2.63 6.11
N LYS A 153 -17.92 3.29 5.68
CA LYS A 153 -17.92 4.06 4.43
C LYS A 153 -16.95 5.24 4.44
N GLN A 154 -16.81 5.94 5.56
CA GLN A 154 -15.81 7.01 5.65
C GLN A 154 -14.38 6.46 5.49
N THR A 155 -14.11 5.28 6.05
CA THR A 155 -12.80 4.61 5.92
C THR A 155 -12.54 4.21 4.49
N GLU A 156 -13.50 3.56 3.83
CA GLU A 156 -13.41 3.18 2.42
C GLU A 156 -13.19 4.40 1.51
N LEU A 157 -13.92 5.49 1.75
CA LEU A 157 -13.79 6.71 0.96
C LEU A 157 -12.40 7.34 1.13
N ASN A 158 -11.88 7.44 2.36
CA ASN A 158 -10.51 7.92 2.59
C ASN A 158 -9.47 7.07 1.85
N GLN A 159 -9.61 5.75 1.85
CA GLN A 159 -8.68 4.87 1.13
C GLN A 159 -8.72 5.10 -0.39
N LEU A 160 -9.91 5.30 -0.97
CA LEU A 160 -10.05 5.60 -2.39
C LEU A 160 -9.48 6.99 -2.74
N GLU A 161 -9.67 7.98 -1.87
CA GLU A 161 -9.08 9.32 -2.04
C GLU A 161 -7.54 9.27 -1.97
N GLU A 162 -6.97 8.49 -1.04
CA GLU A 162 -5.51 8.27 -0.97
C GLU A 162 -4.96 7.57 -2.21
N GLN A 163 -5.64 6.53 -2.68
CA GLN A 163 -5.28 5.85 -3.94
C GLN A 163 -5.27 6.84 -5.12
N LEU A 164 -6.26 7.71 -5.20
CA LEU A 164 -6.37 8.72 -6.25
C LEU A 164 -5.26 9.78 -6.15
N ALA A 165 -4.97 10.28 -4.95
CA ALA A 165 -3.89 11.24 -4.70
C ALA A 165 -2.52 10.67 -5.09
N ASN A 166 -2.26 9.40 -4.76
CA ASN A 166 -1.03 8.71 -5.15
C ASN A 166 -0.89 8.56 -6.67
N LEU A 167 -1.99 8.37 -7.41
CA LEU A 167 -1.96 8.34 -8.88
C LEU A 167 -1.62 9.72 -9.46
N GLN A 168 -2.18 10.80 -8.93
CA GLN A 168 -1.89 12.17 -9.38
C GLN A 168 -0.43 12.58 -9.15
N ILE A 169 0.16 12.23 -8.00
CA ILE A 169 1.59 12.48 -7.72
C ILE A 169 2.49 11.78 -8.75
N ASN A 170 2.14 10.55 -9.12
CA ASN A 170 2.87 9.77 -10.11
C ASN A 170 2.74 10.33 -11.54
N GLU A 171 1.61 10.96 -11.89
CA GLU A 171 1.45 11.68 -13.16
C GLU A 171 2.25 12.99 -13.19
N GLY A 172 2.27 13.75 -12.08
CA GLY A 172 3.03 15.00 -11.97
C GLY A 172 4.56 14.81 -12.05
N LEU A 173 5.08 13.74 -11.44
CA LEU A 173 6.51 13.39 -11.52
C LEU A 173 6.94 12.86 -12.89
N ALA A 174 6.01 12.35 -13.71
CA ALA A 174 6.31 11.86 -15.05
C ALA A 174 6.49 12.99 -16.08
N ASN A 175 6.16 14.24 -15.75
CA ASN A 175 6.28 15.42 -16.62
C ASN A 175 7.53 16.28 -16.32
N CYS A 176 8.37 15.89 -15.36
CA CYS A 176 9.66 16.53 -15.09
C CYS A 176 10.81 15.64 -15.59
N LYS A 177 11.00 15.53 -16.91
CA LYS A 177 12.25 15.11 -17.56
C LYS A 177 12.37 15.73 -18.93
#